data_AF-A0A924PT17-F1
#
_entry.id   AF-A0A924PT17-F1
#
_cell.length_a   1.000
_cell.length_b   1.000
_cell.length_c   1.000
_cell.angle_alpha   90.00
_cell.angle_beta   90.00
_cell.angle_gamma   90.00
#
_symmetry.space_group_name_H-M   'P 1'
#
loop_
_entity.id
_entity.type
_entity.pdbx_description
1 polymer ?
#
loop_
_entity_poly.entity_id
_entity_poly.type
_entity_poly.pdbx_seq_one_letter_code
_entity_poly.pdbx_strand_id
1 'polypeptide(L)'
;MPTDNSRTTRVEARIAPDVLAIVRRAAEIEGRSLSDFLVSAAQEAARRTIEQAQIIRLSMDEQQRFASLLLDPPALAPAMKRAAQAHQKLIASKP
;
A
#
# COMPACT_ATOMS: atom_id res chain seq x y z
N MET A 1 29.17 0.87 8.07
CA MET A 1 28.80 -0.50 8.50
C MET A 1 28.00 -1.13 7.37
N PRO A 2 28.45 -2.21 6.72
CA PRO A 2 27.61 -2.89 5.75
C PRO A 2 26.52 -3.64 6.51
N THR A 3 25.25 -3.35 6.21
CA THR A 3 24.12 -4.14 6.73
C THR A 3 24.18 -5.51 6.09
N ASP A 4 24.46 -6.55 6.88
CA ASP A 4 24.37 -7.94 6.44
C ASP A 4 22.94 -8.22 5.98
N ASN A 5 22.73 -8.25 4.66
CA ASN A 5 21.48 -8.69 4.04
C ASN A 5 21.40 -10.23 4.08
N SER A 6 21.55 -10.79 5.27
CA SER A 6 21.47 -12.22 5.50
C SER A 6 20.00 -12.65 5.39
N ARG A 7 19.70 -13.53 4.43
CA ARG A 7 18.36 -14.12 4.24
C ARG A 7 18.08 -15.12 5.36
N THR A 8 17.88 -14.61 6.58
CA THR A 8 17.77 -15.42 7.82
C THR A 8 16.35 -15.88 8.12
N THR A 9 15.35 -15.24 7.51
CA THR A 9 13.93 -15.55 7.74
C THR A 9 13.40 -16.50 6.67
N ARG A 10 12.69 -17.55 7.09
CA ARG A 10 12.09 -18.55 6.22
C ARG A 10 10.57 -18.39 6.18
N VAL A 11 10.01 -18.47 4.99
CA VAL A 11 8.55 -18.50 4.75
C VAL A 11 8.21 -19.89 4.23
N GLU A 12 7.26 -20.57 4.89
CA GLU A 12 6.81 -21.91 4.51
C GLU A 12 5.36 -21.86 4.04
N ALA A 13 5.10 -22.40 2.84
CA ALA A 13 3.77 -22.47 2.27
C ALA A 13 3.61 -23.78 1.50
N ARG A 14 2.39 -24.34 1.50
CA ARG A 14 2.04 -25.48 0.67
C ARG A 14 1.51 -24.96 -0.66
N ILE A 15 1.97 -25.57 -1.74
CA ILE A 15 1.58 -25.24 -3.12
C ILE A 15 1.04 -26.49 -3.79
N ALA A 16 -0.03 -26.35 -4.56
CA ALA A 16 -0.57 -27.46 -5.33
C ALA A 16 0.40 -27.84 -6.48
N PRO A 17 0.49 -29.12 -6.87
CA PRO A 17 1.49 -29.58 -7.84
C PRO A 17 1.38 -28.92 -9.23
N ASP A 18 0.15 -28.64 -9.67
CA ASP A 18 -0.18 -27.92 -10.90
C ASP A 18 0.32 -26.48 -10.88
N VAL A 19 0.10 -25.77 -9.75
CA VAL A 19 0.61 -24.41 -9.56
C VAL A 19 2.13 -24.41 -9.53
N LEU A 20 2.76 -25.39 -8.87
CA LEU A 20 4.22 -25.52 -8.84
C LEU A 20 4.82 -25.69 -10.24
N ALA A 21 4.17 -26.45 -11.13
CA ALA A 21 4.62 -26.64 -12.50
C ALA A 21 4.62 -25.31 -13.29
N ILE A 22 3.56 -24.51 -13.14
CA ILE A 22 3.45 -23.19 -13.77
C ILE A 22 4.52 -22.24 -13.26
N VAL A 23 4.71 -22.17 -11.94
CA VAL A 23 5.71 -21.28 -11.31
C VAL A 23 7.13 -21.69 -11.74
N ARG A 24 7.44 -22.99 -11.78
CA ARG A 24 8.73 -23.47 -12.27
C ARG A 24 8.98 -23.05 -13.71
N ARG A 25 7.98 -23.21 -14.58
CA ARG A 25 8.09 -22.81 -15.98
C ARG A 25 8.33 -21.30 -16.13
N ALA A 26 7.66 -20.48 -15.32
CA ALA A 26 7.87 -19.04 -15.31
C ALA A 26 9.29 -18.66 -14.86
N ALA A 27 9.80 -19.33 -13.82
CA ALA A 27 11.18 -19.14 -13.36
C ALA A 27 12.22 -19.50 -14.43
N GLU A 28 12.01 -20.59 -15.17
CA GLU A 28 12.85 -21.00 -16.30
C GLU A 28 12.85 -19.96 -17.43
N ILE A 29 11.68 -19.42 -17.78
CA ILE A 29 11.54 -18.39 -18.82
C ILE A 29 12.33 -17.13 -18.46
N GLU A 30 12.32 -16.76 -17.19
CA GLU A 30 13.08 -15.60 -16.69
C GLU A 30 14.56 -15.91 -16.39
N GLY A 31 15.01 -17.15 -16.55
CA GLY A 31 16.41 -17.54 -16.32
C GLY A 31 16.86 -17.45 -14.86
N ARG A 32 15.93 -17.60 -13.90
CA ARG A 32 16.21 -17.50 -12.46
C ARG A 32 15.76 -18.75 -11.71
N SER A 33 16.31 -18.95 -10.51
CA SER A 33 15.92 -20.08 -9.65
C SER A 33 14.46 -19.97 -9.19
N LEU A 34 13.81 -21.10 -8.93
CA LEU A 34 12.44 -21.14 -8.40
C LEU A 34 12.29 -20.31 -7.11
N SER A 35 13.25 -20.42 -6.20
CA SER A 35 13.23 -19.68 -4.92
C SER A 35 13.33 -18.17 -5.15
N ASP A 36 14.20 -17.74 -6.06
CA ASP A 36 14.38 -16.32 -6.39
C ASP A 36 13.14 -15.75 -7.10
N PHE A 37 12.56 -16.52 -8.03
CA PHE A 37 11.29 -16.19 -8.67
C PHE A 37 10.17 -15.99 -7.65
N LEU A 38 10.00 -16.94 -6.71
CA LEU A 38 8.95 -16.87 -5.69
C LEU A 38 9.11 -15.66 -4.77
N VAL A 39 10.33 -15.38 -4.30
CA VAL A 39 10.59 -14.22 -3.44
C VAL A 39 10.32 -12.92 -4.19
N SER A 40 10.76 -12.81 -5.44
CA SER A 40 10.53 -11.62 -6.26
C SER A 40 9.04 -11.42 -6.58
N ALA A 41 8.32 -12.47 -6.96
CA ALA A 41 6.89 -12.42 -7.24
C ALA A 41 6.09 -12.02 -5.99
N ALA A 42 6.44 -12.58 -4.82
CA ALA A 42 5.82 -12.22 -3.55
C ALA A 42 6.08 -10.75 -3.19
N GLN A 43 7.32 -10.27 -3.37
CA GLN A 43 7.68 -8.86 -3.13
C GLN A 43 6.90 -7.92 -4.06
N GLU A 44 6.79 -8.27 -5.34
CA GLU A 44 6.04 -7.46 -6.31
C GLU A 44 4.55 -7.41 -5.97
N ALA A 45 3.93 -8.55 -5.66
CA ALA A 45 2.54 -8.62 -5.26
C ALA A 45 2.27 -7.84 -3.98
N ALA A 46 3.16 -7.95 -2.98
CA ALA A 46 3.05 -7.20 -1.73
C ALA A 46 3.14 -5.69 -1.97
N ARG A 47 4.13 -5.23 -2.76
CA ARG A 47 4.27 -3.81 -3.11
C ARG A 47 3.02 -3.28 -3.81
N ARG A 48 2.53 -3.98 -4.83
CA ARG A 48 1.31 -3.59 -5.55
C ARG A 48 0.10 -3.50 -4.62
N THR A 49 -0.03 -4.44 -3.68
CA THR A 49 -1.13 -4.44 -2.70
C THR A 49 -1.06 -3.25 -1.75
N ILE A 50 0.14 -2.94 -1.23
CA ILE A 50 0.36 -1.78 -0.35
C ILE A 50 0.09 -0.48 -1.11
N GLU A 51 0.63 -0.35 -2.31
CA GLU A 51 0.41 0.83 -3.16
C GLU A 51 -1.08 1.03 -3.47
N GLN A 52 -1.80 -0.04 -3.82
CA GLN A 52 -3.25 0.05 -4.09
C GLN A 52 -4.05 0.48 -2.86
N ALA A 53 -3.65 0.06 -1.66
CA ALA A 53 -4.32 0.45 -0.43
C ALA A 53 -4.03 1.91 -0.02
N GLN A 54 -2.89 2.46 -0.43
CA GLN A 54 -2.42 3.77 0.04
C GLN A 54 -2.55 4.89 -1.01
N ILE A 55 -2.64 4.56 -2.29
CA ILE A 55 -2.69 5.55 -3.37
C ILE A 55 -4.14 5.86 -3.73
N ILE A 56 -4.54 7.12 -3.52
CA ILE A 56 -5.78 7.66 -4.08
C ILE A 56 -5.51 8.02 -5.54
N ARG A 57 -6.09 7.27 -6.47
CA ARG A 57 -6.02 7.56 -7.91
C ARG A 57 -7.14 8.52 -8.29
N LEU A 58 -6.76 9.71 -8.76
CA LEU A 58 -7.68 10.74 -9.21
C LEU A 58 -7.59 10.88 -10.74
N SER A 59 -8.74 11.02 -11.40
CA SER A 59 -8.83 11.50 -12.78
C SER A 59 -8.27 12.93 -12.91
N MET A 60 -8.01 13.38 -14.13
CA MET A 60 -7.42 14.71 -14.34
C MET A 60 -8.32 15.84 -13.81
N ASP A 61 -9.64 15.70 -13.96
CA ASP A 61 -10.62 16.67 -13.43
C ASP A 61 -10.63 16.69 -11.90
N GLU A 62 -10.52 15.51 -11.27
CA GLU A 62 -10.44 15.39 -9.81
C GLU A 62 -9.12 15.95 -9.26
N GLN A 63 -8.00 15.75 -9.97
CA GLN A 63 -6.72 16.33 -9.61
C GLN A 63 -6.77 17.86 -9.64
N GLN A 64 -7.36 18.44 -10.70
CA GLN A 64 -7.51 19.89 -10.81
C GLN A 64 -8.39 20.44 -9.68
N ARG A 65 -9.51 19.78 -9.39
CA ARG A 65 -10.40 20.16 -8.29
C ARG A 65 -9.69 20.05 -6.93
N PHE A 66 -8.99 18.94 -6.69
CA PHE A 66 -8.24 18.73 -5.47
C PHE A 66 -7.16 19.80 -5.27
N ALA A 67 -6.36 20.07 -6.31
CA ALA A 67 -5.35 21.13 -6.28
C ALA A 67 -5.96 22.51 -6.03
N SER A 68 -7.07 22.85 -6.68
CA SER A 68 -7.76 24.12 -6.42
C SER A 68 -8.23 24.27 -4.98
N LEU A 69 -8.72 23.18 -4.36
CA LEU A 69 -9.16 23.19 -2.96
C LEU A 69 -8.01 23.28 -1.96
N LEU A 70 -6.80 22.85 -2.35
CA LEU A 70 -5.59 23.04 -1.54
C LEU A 70 -5.05 24.47 -1.63
N LEU A 71 -5.12 25.08 -2.82
CA LEU A 71 -4.61 26.43 -3.08
C LEU A 71 -5.57 27.52 -2.58
N ASP A 72 -6.86 27.32 -2.75
CA ASP A 72 -7.93 28.22 -2.30
C ASP A 72 -8.95 27.43 -1.45
N PRO A 73 -8.61 27.15 -0.19
CA PRO A 73 -9.47 26.35 0.68
C PRO A 73 -10.76 27.11 1.02
N PRO A 74 -11.95 26.53 0.78
CA PRO A 74 -13.20 27.19 1.09
C PRO A 74 -13.41 27.33 2.61
N ALA A 75 -14.21 28.32 3.00
CA ALA A 75 -14.59 28.49 4.40
C ALA A 75 -15.34 27.26 4.94
N LEU A 76 -15.03 26.85 6.17
CA LEU A 76 -15.68 25.73 6.83
C LEU A 76 -17.21 25.91 6.89
N ALA A 77 -17.93 24.89 6.46
CA ALA A 77 -19.38 24.86 6.58
C ALA A 77 -19.82 24.98 8.06
N PRO A 78 -20.99 25.59 8.35
CA PRO A 78 -21.48 25.74 9.73
C PRO A 78 -21.55 24.43 10.52
N ALA A 79 -21.84 23.31 9.85
CA ALA A 79 -21.85 21.98 10.48
C ALA A 79 -20.44 21.52 10.90
N MET A 80 -19.41 21.76 10.09
CA MET A 80 -18.02 21.43 10.44
C MET A 80 -17.52 22.30 11.61
N LYS A 81 -17.88 23.59 11.63
CA LYS A 81 -17.55 24.47 12.76
C LYS A 81 -18.14 23.94 14.08
N ARG A 82 -19.40 23.51 14.06
CA ARG A 82 -20.06 22.87 15.22
C ARG A 82 -19.38 21.55 15.61
N ALA A 83 -19.02 20.71 14.64
CA ALA A 83 -18.33 19.44 14.88
C ALA A 83 -16.95 19.65 15.51
N ALA A 84 -16.17 20.62 15.02
CA ALA A 84 -14.86 20.97 15.58
C ALA A 84 -14.97 21.44 17.04
N GLN A 85 -15.97 22.29 17.35
CA GLN A 85 -16.25 22.72 18.72
C GLN A 85 -16.66 21.56 19.64
N ALA A 86 -17.52 20.66 19.15
CA ALA A 86 -17.92 19.48 19.91
C ALA A 86 -16.74 18.54 20.19
N HIS A 87 -15.88 18.33 19.20
CA HIS A 87 -14.66 17.53 19.34
C HIS A 87 -13.68 18.13 20.34
N GLN A 88 -13.43 19.45 20.29
CA GLN A 88 -12.58 20.14 21.27
C GLN A 88 -13.12 19.97 22.70
N LYS A 89 -14.43 20.10 22.91
CA LYS A 89 -15.05 19.87 24.21
C LYS A 89 -14.88 18.42 24.68
N LEU A 90 -15.04 17.45 23.77
CA LEU A 90 -14.90 16.03 24.10
C LEU A 90 -13.46 15.65 24.47
N ILE A 91 -12.46 16.16 23.75
CA ILE A 91 -11.04 15.88 24.01
C ILE A 91 -10.53 16.64 25.25
N ALA A 92 -10.88 17.92 25.40
CA ALA A 92 -10.47 18.71 26.57
C ALA A 92 -11.16 18.27 27.87
N SER A 93 -12.29 17.56 27.77
CA SER A 93 -13.01 16.99 28.92
C SER A 93 -12.47 15.64 29.38
N LYS A 94 -11.47 15.05 28.70
CA LYS A 94 -10.86 13.80 29.13
C LYS A 94 -9.71 14.12 30.12
N PRO A 95 -9.78 13.66 31.38
CA PRO A 95 -8.69 13.84 32.35
C PRO A 95 -7.43 13.07 31.95
#